data_AF-A0A699R1Z2-F1
#
_entry.id   AF-A0A699R1Z2-F1
#
_cell.length_a   1.000
_cell.length_b   1.000
_cell.length_c   1.000
_cell.angle_alpha   90.00
_cell.angle_beta   90.00
_cell.angle_gamma   90.00
#
_symmetry.space_group_name_H-M   'P 1'
#
loop_
_entity.id
_entity.type
_entity.pdbx_description
1 polymer ?
#
loop_
_entity_poly.entity_id
_entity_poly.type
_entity_poly.pdbx_seq_one_letter_code
_entity_poly.pdbx_strand_id
1 'polypeptide(L)' 'IDDKLYFIEEPVEVMDRVVKRLKQIHIPIIKVRWNSKRGLEFTWEREDQFPKKYPQLFTASTPSTNAAF' A
#
# COMPACT_ATOMS: atom_id res chain seq x y z
N ILE A 1 -1.34 0.56 33.30
CA ILE A 1 -1.95 -0.26 32.24
C ILE A 1 -1.67 0.50 30.97
N ASP A 2 -0.83 -0.07 30.10
CA ASP A 2 -0.23 0.63 28.96
C ASP A 2 -1.32 0.91 27.90
N ASP A 3 -1.89 2.12 27.93
CA ASP A 3 -2.85 2.63 26.94
C ASP A 3 -2.16 2.92 25.59
N LYS A 4 -1.28 2.02 25.13
CA LYS A 4 -0.92 1.96 23.72
C LYS A 4 -2.09 1.34 22.97
N LEU A 5 -3.07 2.17 22.69
CA LEU A 5 -3.96 2.01 21.56
C LEU A 5 -3.09 1.92 20.30
N TYR A 6 -2.59 0.72 20.02
CA TYR A 6 -2.13 0.36 18.68
C TYR A 6 -3.38 0.40 17.81
N PHE A 7 -3.71 1.59 17.30
CA PHE A 7 -4.63 1.71 16.20
C PHE A 7 -4.01 0.89 15.07
N ILE A 8 -4.60 -0.27 14.81
CA ILE A 8 -4.23 -1.09 13.66
C ILE A 8 -4.79 -0.33 12.46
N GLU A 9 -4.03 0.64 11.98
CA GLU A 9 -4.28 1.30 10.71
C GLU A 9 -4.24 0.22 9.64
N GLU A 10 -5.41 -0.15 9.13
CA GLU A 10 -5.53 -1.17 8.10
C GLU A 10 -5.37 -0.48 6.74
N PRO A 11 -4.32 -0.82 5.96
CA PRO A 11 -4.16 -0.25 4.65
C PRO A 11 -5.23 -0.85 3.73
N VAL A 12 -6.01 0.02 3.09
CA VAL A 12 -7.20 -0.36 2.31
C VAL A 12 -6.84 -0.63 0.88
N GLU A 13 -6.13 0.32 0.27
CA GLU A 13 -5.81 0.29 -1.15
C GLU A 13 -4.59 1.16 -1.45
N VAL A 14 -3.86 0.76 -2.49
CA VAL A 14 -2.83 1.60 -3.11
C VAL A 14 -3.52 2.54 -4.09
N MET A 15 -3.61 3.82 -3.73
CA MET A 15 -4.27 4.85 -4.52
C MET A 15 -3.43 5.31 -5.73
N ASP A 16 -2.11 5.36 -5.57
CA ASP A 16 -1.22 5.92 -6.58
C ASP A 16 0.18 5.30 -6.48
N ARG A 17 0.96 5.36 -7.56
CA ARG A 17 2.34 4.87 -7.63
C ARG A 17 3.19 5.89 -8.37
N VAL A 18 4.21 6.41 -7.70
CA VAL A 18 5.16 7.38 -8.23
C VAL A 18 6.57 6.82 -8.11
N VAL A 19 7.31 6.79 -9.21
CA VAL A 19 8.71 6.38 -9.20
C VAL A 19 9.59 7.62 -9.06
N LYS A 20 10.25 7.78 -7.92
CA LYS A 20 11.27 8.82 -7.76
C LYS A 20 12.56 8.36 -8.43
N ARG A 21 12.99 9.11 -9.45
CA ARG A 21 14.27 8.91 -10.12
C ARG A 21 15.35 9.75 -9.42
N LEU A 22 16.33 9.08 -8.85
CA LEU A 22 17.59 9.67 -8.41
C LEU A 22 18.67 9.35 -9.46
N LYS A 23 19.87 9.92 -9.30
CA LYS A 23 20.98 9.82 -10.28
C LYS A 23 21.24 8.41 -10.83
N GLN A 24 21.03 7.37 -10.01
CA GLN A 24 21.27 5.98 -10.41
C GLN A 24 20.20 5.00 -9.89
N ILE A 25 19.23 5.48 -9.11
CA ILE A 25 18.27 4.62 -8.41
C ILE A 25 16.86 5.07 -8.76
N HIS A 26 16.02 4.09 -9.09
CA HIS A 26 14.58 4.27 -9.25
C HIS A 26 13.90 3.70 -8.02
N ILE A 27 13.26 4.57 -7.23
CA ILE A 27 12.56 4.18 -6.00
C ILE A 27 11.06 4.31 -6.27
N PRO A 28 10.33 3.19 -6.42
CA PRO A 28 8.88 3.22 -6.47
C PRO A 28 8.32 3.54 -5.08
N ILE A 29 7.51 4.60 -5.02
CA ILE A 29 6.78 5.03 -3.84
C ILE A 29 5.31 4.94 -4.16
N ILE A 30 4.54 4.31 -3.28
CA ILE A 30 3.12 4.13 -3.43
C ILE A 30 2.37 5.00 -2.43
N LYS A 31 1.24 5.54 -2.85
CA LYS A 31 0.30 6.22 -1.97
C LYS A 31 -0.69 5.20 -1.43
N VAL A 32 -0.74 5.06 -0.12
CA VAL A 32 -1.61 4.09 0.55
C VAL A 32 -2.70 4.83 1.30
N ARG A 33 -3.93 4.38 1.13
CA ARG A 33 -5.08 4.82 1.92
C ARG A 33 -5.23 3.93 3.14
N TRP A 34 -5.36 4.53 4.31
CA TRP A 34 -5.54 3.82 5.57
C TRP A 34 -6.95 4.00 6.11
N ASN A 35 -7.55 2.92 6.61
CA ASN A 35 -8.82 2.96 7.33
C ASN A 35 -8.54 3.20 8.81
N SER A 36 -8.26 4.45 9.16
CA SER A 36 -8.10 4.85 10.55
C SER A 36 -9.44 5.33 11.10
N LYS A 37 -9.76 4.94 12.34
CA LYS A 37 -10.94 5.49 13.04
C LYS A 37 -10.87 7.00 13.21
N ARG A 38 -9.68 7.59 13.07
CA ARG A 38 -9.43 9.03 13.16
C ARG A 38 -9.71 9.78 11.86
N GLY A 39 -9.96 9.07 10.75
CA GLY A 39 -10.29 9.65 9.46
C GLY A 39 -9.54 9.00 8.30
N LEU A 40 -9.68 9.63 7.13
CA LEU A 40 -9.02 9.20 5.91
C LEU A 40 -7.55 9.63 5.93
N GLU A 41 -6.65 8.69 6.21
CA GLU A 41 -5.22 8.95 6.24
C GLU A 41 -4.56 8.42 4.96
N PHE A 42 -3.63 9.22 4.42
CA PHE A 42 -2.85 8.86 3.26
C PHE A 42 -1.36 8.97 3.60
N THR A 43 -0.63 7.89 3.36
CA THR A 43 0.83 7.92 3.51
C THR A 43 1.51 7.50 2.22
N TRP A 44 2.76 7.93 2.06
CA TRP A 44 3.62 7.55 0.95
C TRP A 44 4.65 6.55 1.45
N GLU A 45 4.54 5.31 0.99
CA GLU A 45 5.34 4.18 1.44
C GLU A 45 6.18 3.63 0.28
N ARG A 46 7.31 3.00 0.60
CA ARG A 46 8.14 2.40 -0.44
C ARG A 46 7.61 1.02 -0.84
N GLU A 47 7.51 0.80 -2.15
CA GLU A 47 6.98 -0.45 -2.71
C GLU A 47 7.90 -1.66 -2.46
N ASP A 48 9.15 -1.47 -2.05
CA ASP A 48 10.08 -2.58 -1.74
C ASP A 48 9.74 -3.30 -0.42
N GLN A 49 9.12 -2.59 0.52
CA GLN A 49 8.77 -3.10 1.85
C GLN A 49 7.26 -3.35 2.00
N PHE A 50 6.43 -2.58 1.31
CA PHE A 50 4.98 -2.62 1.50
C PHE A 50 4.33 -3.95 1.09
N PRO A 51 4.64 -4.55 -0.09
CA PRO A 51 4.09 -5.85 -0.47
C PRO A 51 4.53 -6.99 0.44
N LYS A 52 5.68 -6.87 1.11
CA LYS A 52 6.14 -7.88 2.08
C LYS A 52 5.29 -7.86 3.35
N LYS A 53 4.85 -6.67 3.77
CA LYS A 53 4.05 -6.47 4.98
C LYS A 53 2.56 -6.66 4.73
N TYR A 54 2.08 -6.27 3.54
CA TYR A 54 0.67 -6.32 3.14
C TYR A 54 0.52 -6.91 1.73
N PRO A 55 0.83 -8.20 1.53
CA PRO A 55 0.74 -8.84 0.21
C PRO A 55 -0.67 -8.79 -0.37
N GLN A 56 -1.71 -8.80 0.48
CA GLN A 56 -3.12 -8.79 0.07
C GLN A 56 -3.51 -7.59 -0.79
N LEU A 57 -2.79 -6.46 -0.66
CA LEU A 57 -3.04 -5.24 -1.42
C LEU A 57 -2.48 -5.30 -2.84
N PHE A 58 -1.52 -6.20 -3.08
CA PHE A 58 -0.89 -6.37 -4.39
C PHE A 58 -1.37 -7.63 -5.11
N THR A 59 -1.98 -8.58 -4.41
CA THR A 59 -2.56 -9.79 -5.01
C THR A 59 -3.94 -9.60 -5.63
N ALA A 60 -4.66 -8.53 -5.28
CA ALA A 60 -6.02 -8.26 -5.78
C ALA A 60 -6.08 -7.80 -7.25
N SER A 61 -4.93 -7.58 -7.91
CA SER A 61 -4.86 -7.22 -9.33
C SER A 61 -4.60 -8.45 -10.22
N THR A 62 -5.34 -9.54 -10.03
CA THR A 62 -5.58 -10.47 -11.13
C THR A 62 -6.81 -9.95 -11.90
N PRO A 63 -6.68 -9.43 -13.14
CA PRO A 63 -7.79 -9.54 -14.05
C PRO A 63 -7.98 -11.05 -14.28
N SER A 64 -8.84 -11.68 -13.48
CA SER A 64 -9.39 -12.97 -13.84
C SER A 64 -10.31 -12.73 -15.05
N THR A 65 -9.71 -12.59 -16.22
CA THR A 65 -10.39 -12.84 -17.48
C THR A 65 -9.75 -14.08 -18.05
N ASN A 66 -10.08 -15.21 -17.42
CA ASN A 66 -10.13 -16.46 -18.16
C ASN A 66 -11.30 -16.35 -19.14
N ALA A 67 -11.01 -15.98 -20.37
CA ALA A 67 -11.84 -16.32 -21.51
C ALA A 67 -10.90 -16.77 -22.64
N ALA A 68 -10.42 -18.01 -22.50
CA ALA A 68 -10.00 -18.81 -23.64
C ALA A 68 -11.27 -19.40 -24.27
N PHE A 69 -11.46 -19.20 -25.58
CA PHE A 69 -11.85 -20.20 -26.58
C PHE A 69 -11.55 -19.63 -27.97
#